data_AF-A0A6G3ML79-F1
#
_entry.id   AF-A0A6G3ML79-F1
#
_cell.length_a   1.000
_cell.length_b   1.000
_cell.length_c   1.000
_cell.angle_alpha   90.00
_cell.angle_beta   90.00
_cell.angle_gamma   90.00
#
_symmetry.space_group_name_H-M   'P 1'
#
loop_
_entity.id
_entity.type
_entity.pdbx_description
1 polymer ?
#
loop_
_entity_poly.entity_id
_entity_poly.type
_entity_poly.pdbx_seq_one_letter_code
_entity_poly.pdbx_strand_id
1 'polypeptide(L)'
;YGDGNLRMSILSSRKLSCLNSDVKNAPSLTDACRHITNKSLKFDEKCSYFCNVNLADTHKKLKLKGCPSVWNVEEFVNFCDSSSICPYFSSQKLSENADLIFAPYNYVLNPIISEQMSLNLKNSVIILDEAHNIEDICRSAMSACFCHSSLINCYKELDQISRFINNEEKMEALHLA
;
A
#
# COMPACT_ATOMS: atom_id res chain seq x y z
N TYR A 1 33.05 -12.69 3.04
CA TYR A 1 32.24 -11.50 2.77
C TYR A 1 32.18 -11.34 1.25
N GLY A 2 31.39 -12.11 0.52
CA GLY A 2 29.93 -12.16 0.47
C GLY A 2 29.62 -12.02 -1.02
N ASP A 3 28.94 -12.98 -1.63
CA ASP A 3 28.84 -13.18 -3.08
C ASP A 3 27.93 -12.13 -3.77
N GLY A 4 28.39 -10.87 -3.77
CA GLY A 4 28.18 -9.86 -4.82
C GLY A 4 26.76 -9.44 -5.21
N ASN A 5 25.70 -9.77 -4.48
CA ASN A 5 24.34 -9.49 -4.92
C ASN A 5 23.50 -8.79 -3.84
N LEU A 6 23.69 -7.47 -3.72
CA LEU A 6 22.89 -6.60 -2.86
C LEU A 6 21.39 -6.70 -3.23
N ARG A 7 20.53 -7.02 -2.27
CA ARG A 7 19.08 -7.06 -2.47
C ARG A 7 18.49 -5.72 -2.06
N MET A 8 18.01 -4.93 -3.02
CA MET A 8 17.35 -3.66 -2.71
C MET A 8 15.84 -3.72 -2.90
N SER A 9 15.12 -2.85 -2.22
CA SER A 9 13.71 -2.54 -2.51
C SER A 9 13.46 -1.05 -2.38
N ILE A 10 12.52 -0.53 -3.17
CA ILE A 10 12.05 0.86 -3.08
C ILE A 10 10.56 0.83 -2.79
N LEU A 11 10.18 1.39 -1.64
CA LEU A 11 8.79 1.56 -1.25
C LEU A 11 8.27 2.88 -1.79
N SER A 12 7.19 2.83 -2.55
CA SER A 12 6.55 4.01 -3.12
C SER A 12 5.06 4.06 -2.77
N SER A 13 4.45 5.22 -2.93
CA SER A 13 3.00 5.34 -2.80
C SER A 13 2.29 4.64 -3.95
N ARG A 14 1.05 4.19 -3.73
CA ARG A 14 0.21 3.64 -4.79
C ARG A 14 0.00 4.63 -5.95
N LYS A 15 0.02 5.94 -5.69
CA LYS A 15 -0.10 6.98 -6.73
C LYS A 15 1.02 6.91 -7.75
N LEU A 16 2.23 6.55 -7.32
CA LEU A 16 3.40 6.45 -8.19
C LEU A 16 3.53 5.07 -8.86
N SER A 17 3.04 4.00 -8.23
CA SER A 17 3.30 2.63 -8.67
C SER A 17 2.08 1.80 -9.08
N CYS A 18 0.86 2.33 -8.97
CA CYS A 18 -0.30 1.62 -9.52
C CYS A 18 -0.15 1.50 -11.04
N LEU A 19 -0.64 0.40 -11.62
CA LEU A 19 -0.71 0.21 -13.08
C LEU A 19 -2.15 0.04 -13.56
N ASN A 20 -3.08 -0.29 -12.67
CA ASN A 20 -4.50 -0.46 -13.01
C ASN A 20 -5.17 0.92 -13.22
N SER A 21 -5.63 1.17 -14.45
CA SER A 21 -6.24 2.45 -14.85
C SER A 21 -7.51 2.78 -14.08
N ASP A 22 -8.37 1.80 -13.79
CA ASP A 22 -9.63 2.02 -13.07
C ASP A 22 -9.36 2.48 -11.63
N VAL A 23 -8.37 1.87 -10.97
CA VAL A 23 -7.94 2.27 -9.63
C VAL A 23 -7.27 3.64 -9.64
N LYS A 24 -6.44 3.95 -10.64
CA LYS A 24 -5.77 5.25 -10.75
C LYS A 24 -6.76 6.40 -10.88
N ASN A 25 -7.83 6.19 -11.63
CA ASN A 25 -8.83 7.21 -11.93
C ASN A 25 -9.96 7.27 -10.90
N ALA A 26 -9.96 6.36 -9.91
CA ALA A 26 -10.95 6.35 -8.85
C ALA A 26 -10.81 7.58 -7.93
N PRO A 27 -11.92 8.11 -7.38
CA PRO A 27 -11.89 9.22 -6.42
C PRO A 27 -11.00 8.95 -5.20
N SER A 28 -10.99 7.70 -4.72
CA SER A 28 -10.06 7.22 -3.69
C SER A 28 -9.31 6.01 -4.23
N LEU A 29 -8.08 6.26 -4.68
CA LEU A 29 -7.17 5.22 -5.19
C LEU A 29 -6.95 4.11 -4.15
N THR A 30 -6.74 4.48 -2.89
CA THR A 30 -6.49 3.52 -1.80
C THR A 30 -7.70 2.61 -1.55
N ASP A 31 -8.92 3.18 -1.50
CA ASP A 31 -10.12 2.39 -1.24
C ASP A 31 -10.48 1.50 -2.44
N ALA A 32 -10.35 2.02 -3.67
CA ALA A 32 -10.53 1.23 -4.88
C ALA A 32 -9.53 0.07 -4.95
N CYS A 33 -8.25 0.33 -4.65
CA CYS A 33 -7.22 -0.71 -4.57
C CYS A 33 -7.55 -1.75 -3.50
N ARG A 34 -7.98 -1.33 -2.31
CA ARG A 34 -8.38 -2.23 -1.22
C ARG A 34 -9.58 -3.10 -1.60
N HIS A 35 -10.55 -2.54 -2.31
CA HIS A 35 -11.72 -3.27 -2.80
C HIS A 35 -11.29 -4.43 -3.73
N ILE A 36 -10.56 -4.13 -4.81
CA ILE A 36 -10.20 -5.13 -5.83
C ILE A 36 -9.04 -6.07 -5.44
N THR A 37 -8.49 -5.91 -4.24
CA THR A 37 -7.50 -6.83 -3.64
C THR A 37 -8.07 -7.63 -2.47
N ASN A 38 -9.36 -7.45 -2.17
CA ASN A 38 -10.04 -8.19 -1.11
C ASN A 38 -10.06 -9.70 -1.43
N LYS A 39 -9.72 -10.52 -0.43
CA LYS A 39 -9.65 -11.98 -0.57
C LYS A 39 -10.99 -12.60 -0.95
N SER A 40 -12.11 -12.01 -0.51
CA SER A 40 -13.47 -12.53 -0.71
C SER A 40 -13.99 -12.37 -2.15
N LEU A 41 -13.38 -11.52 -2.97
CA LEU A 41 -13.79 -11.35 -4.37
C LEU A 41 -13.43 -12.57 -5.22
N LYS A 42 -14.19 -12.77 -6.31
CA LYS A 42 -13.85 -13.78 -7.31
C LYS A 42 -12.61 -13.34 -8.11
N PHE A 43 -11.97 -14.28 -8.80
CA PHE A 43 -10.71 -14.02 -9.48
C PHE A 43 -10.83 -13.01 -10.63
N ASP A 44 -11.94 -13.05 -11.36
CA ASP A 44 -12.30 -12.15 -12.46
C ASP A 44 -12.57 -10.70 -12.00
N GLU A 45 -12.93 -10.52 -10.73
CA GLU A 45 -13.16 -9.20 -10.12
C GLU A 45 -11.89 -8.60 -9.47
N LYS A 46 -10.81 -9.39 -9.39
CA LYS A 46 -9.56 -8.96 -8.75
C LYS A 46 -8.65 -8.21 -9.70
N CYS A 47 -7.79 -7.37 -9.11
CA CYS A 47 -6.70 -6.75 -9.85
C CYS A 47 -5.76 -7.81 -10.45
N SER A 48 -5.70 -7.88 -11.77
CA SER A 48 -4.80 -8.80 -12.51
C SER A 48 -3.33 -8.67 -12.08
N TYR A 49 -2.84 -7.43 -11.96
CA TYR A 49 -1.48 -7.14 -11.49
C TYR A 49 -1.23 -7.67 -10.07
N PHE A 50 -2.20 -7.55 -9.15
CA PHE A 50 -2.06 -8.04 -7.77
C PHE A 50 -2.01 -9.56 -7.72
N CYS A 51 -2.85 -10.24 -8.50
CA CYS A 51 -2.87 -11.70 -8.59
C CYS A 51 -1.51 -12.29 -8.99
N ASN A 52 -0.69 -11.53 -9.72
CA ASN A 52 0.62 -11.94 -10.22
C ASN A 52 1.80 -11.52 -9.32
N VAL A 53 1.56 -10.95 -8.12
CA VAL A 53 2.64 -10.50 -7.22
C VAL A 53 3.59 -11.64 -6.82
N ASN A 54 3.07 -12.85 -6.67
CA ASN A 54 3.86 -14.05 -6.39
C ASN A 54 4.91 -14.38 -7.47
N LEU A 55 4.82 -13.79 -8.67
CA LEU A 55 5.80 -13.95 -9.74
C LEU A 55 7.07 -13.10 -9.51
N ALA A 56 7.03 -12.11 -8.62
CA ALA A 56 8.16 -11.22 -8.32
C ALA A 56 8.29 -10.86 -6.82
N ASP A 57 7.75 -11.67 -5.93
CA ASP A 57 7.81 -11.49 -4.47
C ASP A 57 9.22 -11.67 -3.85
N THR A 58 10.20 -12.09 -4.65
CA THR A 58 11.59 -12.37 -4.19
C THR A 58 12.62 -11.91 -5.23
N HIS A 59 13.78 -11.43 -4.76
CA HIS A 59 14.88 -10.99 -5.63
C HIS A 59 15.38 -12.09 -6.59
N LYS A 60 15.28 -13.37 -6.18
CA LYS A 60 15.63 -14.50 -7.05
C LYS A 60 14.69 -14.58 -8.26
N LYS A 61 13.38 -14.44 -8.06
CA LYS A 61 12.39 -14.47 -9.16
C LYS A 61 12.55 -13.25 -10.08
N LEU A 62 12.82 -12.07 -9.51
CA LEU A 62 13.15 -10.87 -10.29
C LEU A 62 14.36 -11.09 -11.19
N LYS A 63 15.47 -11.58 -10.63
CA LYS A 63 16.71 -11.84 -11.38
C LYS A 63 16.49 -12.86 -12.51
N LEU A 64 15.71 -13.92 -12.25
CA LEU A 64 15.36 -14.91 -13.28
C LEU A 64 14.52 -14.33 -14.42
N LYS A 65 13.72 -13.31 -14.15
CA LYS A 65 12.92 -12.58 -15.15
C LYS A 65 13.70 -11.46 -15.85
N GLY A 66 14.99 -11.27 -15.52
CA GLY A 66 15.82 -10.25 -16.15
C GLY A 66 15.65 -8.84 -15.57
N CYS A 67 15.07 -8.71 -14.37
CA CYS A 67 15.08 -7.43 -13.66
C CYS A 67 16.54 -7.07 -13.28
N PRO A 68 16.98 -5.81 -13.49
CA PRO A 68 18.28 -5.33 -13.03
C PRO A 68 18.49 -5.57 -11.52
N SER A 69 19.74 -5.59 -11.06
CA SER A 69 20.05 -5.67 -9.62
C SER A 69 19.82 -4.35 -8.88
N VAL A 70 19.87 -3.23 -9.61
CA VAL A 70 19.64 -1.88 -9.12
C VAL A 70 18.65 -1.20 -10.05
N TRP A 71 17.65 -0.55 -9.47
CA TRP A 71 16.59 0.13 -10.23
C TRP A 71 16.11 1.38 -9.48
N ASN A 72 15.61 2.36 -10.21
CA ASN A 72 14.75 3.42 -9.67
C ASN A 72 13.26 3.01 -9.71
N VAL A 73 12.36 3.91 -9.27
CA VAL A 73 10.92 3.63 -9.21
C VAL A 73 10.35 3.40 -10.61
N GLU A 74 10.71 4.25 -11.57
CA GLU A 74 10.19 4.21 -12.93
C GLU A 74 10.59 2.93 -13.67
N GLU A 75 11.87 2.54 -13.55
CA GLU A 75 12.41 1.29 -14.11
C GLU A 75 11.68 0.07 -13.55
N PHE A 76 11.43 0.04 -12.24
CA PHE A 76 10.73 -1.07 -11.61
C PHE A 76 9.26 -1.14 -12.02
N VAL A 77 8.59 0.01 -12.13
CA VAL A 77 7.21 0.09 -12.61
C VAL A 77 7.11 -0.40 -14.06
N ASN A 78 8.03 0.01 -14.94
CA ASN A 78 8.08 -0.43 -16.34
C ASN A 78 8.36 -1.94 -16.47
N PHE A 79 9.29 -2.47 -15.67
CA PHE A 79 9.54 -3.91 -15.61
C PHE A 79 8.27 -4.69 -15.18
N CYS A 80 7.61 -4.21 -14.12
CA CYS A 80 6.40 -4.82 -13.62
C CYS A 80 5.23 -4.75 -14.61
N ASP A 81 5.12 -3.66 -15.38
CA ASP A 81 4.09 -3.52 -16.41
C ASP A 81 4.27 -4.53 -17.54
N SER A 82 5.49 -4.65 -18.08
CA SER A 82 5.80 -5.67 -19.10
C SER A 82 5.62 -7.12 -18.60
N SER A 83 5.64 -7.33 -17.28
CA SER A 83 5.42 -8.64 -16.65
C SER A 83 4.01 -8.83 -16.09
N SER A 84 3.11 -7.85 -16.21
CA SER A 84 1.76 -7.84 -15.60
C SER A 84 1.77 -8.08 -14.08
N ILE A 85 2.70 -7.46 -13.36
CA ILE A 85 2.90 -7.59 -11.91
C ILE A 85 2.57 -6.27 -11.22
N CYS A 86 1.98 -6.29 -10.03
CA CYS A 86 1.74 -5.07 -9.27
C CYS A 86 3.05 -4.56 -8.63
N PRO A 87 3.56 -3.38 -9.03
CA PRO A 87 4.82 -2.88 -8.49
C PRO A 87 4.68 -2.52 -7.00
N TYR A 88 3.56 -1.92 -6.59
CA TYR A 88 3.30 -1.54 -5.19
C TYR A 88 3.44 -2.71 -4.21
N PHE A 89 2.71 -3.81 -4.46
CA PHE A 89 2.74 -4.98 -3.57
C PHE A 89 4.01 -5.82 -3.76
N SER A 90 4.59 -5.83 -4.96
CA SER A 90 5.87 -6.50 -5.23
C SER A 90 7.00 -5.85 -4.43
N SER A 91 7.14 -4.52 -4.48
CA SER A 91 8.12 -3.77 -3.65
C SER A 91 7.95 -4.04 -2.16
N GLN A 92 6.72 -4.11 -1.68
CA GLN A 92 6.43 -4.44 -0.28
C GLN A 92 6.96 -5.84 0.07
N LYS A 93 6.67 -6.86 -0.75
CA LYS A 93 7.18 -8.22 -0.55
C LYS A 93 8.70 -8.32 -0.63
N LEU A 94 9.32 -7.59 -1.56
CA LEU A 94 10.77 -7.54 -1.67
C LEU A 94 11.42 -6.90 -0.43
N SER A 95 10.76 -5.92 0.19
CA SER A 95 11.29 -5.26 1.39
C SER A 95 11.43 -6.18 2.59
N GLU A 96 10.62 -7.26 2.68
CA GLU A 96 10.68 -8.24 3.77
C GLU A 96 12.04 -8.97 3.85
N ASN A 97 12.78 -9.06 2.73
CA ASN A 97 14.06 -9.76 2.63
C ASN A 97 15.15 -8.92 1.94
N ALA A 98 15.01 -7.59 1.93
CA ALA A 98 16.00 -6.69 1.33
C ALA A 98 17.14 -6.35 2.32
N ASP A 99 18.34 -6.15 1.78
CA ASP A 99 19.51 -5.64 2.50
C ASP A 99 19.49 -4.11 2.57
N LEU A 100 18.91 -3.45 1.57
CA LEU A 100 18.75 -2.00 1.47
C LEU A 100 17.31 -1.64 1.08
N ILE A 101 16.67 -0.78 1.88
CA ILE A 101 15.30 -0.33 1.62
C ILE A 101 15.30 1.19 1.51
N PHE A 102 14.82 1.70 0.39
CA PHE A 102 14.48 3.12 0.26
C PHE A 102 13.01 3.29 0.64
N ALA A 103 12.73 4.07 1.68
CA ALA A 103 11.40 4.30 2.19
C ALA A 103 11.15 5.79 2.47
N PRO A 104 9.95 6.31 2.19
CA PRO A 104 9.54 7.64 2.63
C PRO A 104 9.56 7.74 4.16
N TYR A 105 9.84 8.94 4.69
CA TYR A 105 9.85 9.21 6.13
C TYR A 105 8.61 8.73 6.87
N ASN A 106 7.42 8.97 6.30
CA ASN A 106 6.15 8.60 6.93
C ASN A 106 5.98 7.09 7.06
N TYR A 107 6.66 6.27 6.26
CA TYR A 107 6.59 4.80 6.38
C TYR A 107 7.43 4.29 7.55
N VAL A 108 8.43 5.07 7.99
CA VAL A 108 9.33 4.72 9.10
C VAL A 108 8.84 5.34 10.41
N LEU A 109 8.36 6.58 10.36
CA LEU A 109 8.09 7.39 11.56
C LEU A 109 6.64 7.34 12.04
N ASN A 110 5.69 7.03 11.15
CA ASN A 110 4.29 6.87 11.55
C ASN A 110 4.05 5.39 11.91
N PRO A 111 3.82 5.04 13.18
CA PRO A 111 3.67 3.64 13.61
C PRO A 111 2.53 2.91 12.89
N ILE A 112 1.43 3.63 12.59
CA ILE A 112 0.26 3.07 11.90
C ILE A 112 0.64 2.68 10.47
N ILE A 113 1.38 3.54 9.78
CA ILE A 113 1.81 3.27 8.39
C ILE A 113 2.89 2.20 8.38
N SER A 114 3.86 2.23 9.30
CA SER A 114 4.92 1.23 9.36
C SER A 114 4.37 -0.17 9.57
N GLU A 115 3.35 -0.32 10.41
CA GLU A 115 2.67 -1.59 10.65
C GLU A 115 1.93 -2.06 9.39
N GLN A 116 1.18 -1.17 8.72
CA GLN A 116 0.50 -1.49 7.46
C GLN A 116 1.46 -1.86 6.32
N MET A 117 2.68 -1.32 6.35
CA MET A 117 3.72 -1.62 5.38
C MET A 117 4.48 -2.91 5.72
N SER A 118 4.22 -3.54 6.86
CA SER A 118 4.94 -4.71 7.38
C SER A 118 6.46 -4.48 7.47
N LEU A 119 6.87 -3.24 7.73
CA LEU A 119 8.29 -2.91 7.85
C LEU A 119 8.79 -3.31 9.24
N ASN A 120 9.59 -4.38 9.30
CA ASN A 120 10.29 -4.76 10.50
C ASN A 120 11.65 -4.06 10.56
N LEU A 121 11.76 -3.02 11.39
CA LEU A 121 12.98 -2.24 11.58
C LEU A 121 13.91 -2.81 12.66
N LYS A 122 13.59 -3.97 13.24
CA LYS A 122 14.41 -4.61 14.28
C LYS A 122 15.75 -5.05 13.68
N ASN A 123 16.84 -4.74 14.38
CA ASN A 123 18.22 -5.01 13.93
C ASN A 123 18.59 -4.31 12.60
N SER A 124 17.95 -3.19 12.29
CA SER A 124 18.26 -2.37 11.11
C SER A 124 19.04 -1.11 11.49
N VAL A 125 19.87 -0.62 10.58
CA VAL A 125 20.43 0.74 10.64
C VAL A 125 19.52 1.65 9.84
N ILE A 126 18.99 2.69 10.48
CA ILE A 126 18.14 3.69 9.82
C ILE A 126 19.00 4.90 9.50
N ILE A 127 19.03 5.29 8.23
CA ILE A 127 19.71 6.49 7.75
C ILE A 127 18.62 7.47 7.31
N LEU A 128 18.59 8.63 7.96
CA LEU A 128 17.67 9.72 7.61
C LEU A 128 18.44 10.73 6.76
N ASP A 129 18.04 10.87 5.51
CA ASP A 129 18.66 11.80 4.56
C ASP A 129 17.89 13.13 4.55
N GLU A 130 18.58 14.27 4.68
CA GLU A 130 17.95 15.58 4.87
C GLU A 130 17.06 15.67 6.13
N ALA A 131 17.58 15.20 7.26
CA ALA A 131 16.84 15.10 8.53
C ALA A 131 16.36 16.44 9.14
N HIS A 132 16.61 17.58 8.49
CA HIS A 132 16.14 18.88 8.97
C HIS A 132 14.61 19.00 8.96
N ASN A 133 13.89 18.21 8.15
CA ASN A 133 12.42 18.19 8.13
C ASN A 133 11.78 17.20 9.13
N ILE A 134 12.59 16.50 9.94
CA ILE A 134 12.11 15.38 10.76
C ILE A 134 11.05 15.80 11.79
N GLU A 135 11.23 16.96 12.42
CA GLU A 135 10.33 17.48 13.45
C GLU A 135 8.93 17.73 12.88
N ASP A 136 8.86 18.39 11.72
CA ASP A 136 7.60 18.70 11.06
C ASP A 136 6.86 17.44 10.63
N ILE A 137 7.59 16.43 10.15
CA ILE A 137 7.01 15.15 9.73
C ILE A 137 6.45 14.39 10.94
N CYS A 138 7.21 14.32 12.04
CA CYS A 138 6.75 13.70 13.28
C CYS A 138 5.53 14.41 13.87
N ARG A 139 5.56 15.75 13.91
CA ARG A 139 4.43 16.57 14.35
C ARG A 139 3.20 16.31 13.48
N SER A 140 3.35 16.31 12.17
CA SER A 140 2.25 16.06 11.22
C SER A 140 1.71 14.64 11.32
N ALA A 141 2.56 13.63 11.55
CA ALA A 141 2.14 12.24 11.68
C ALA A 141 1.25 12.01 12.91
N MET A 142 1.50 12.73 14.00
CA MET A 142 0.80 12.58 15.28
C MET A 142 -0.29 13.63 15.52
N SER A 143 -0.42 14.63 14.64
CA SER A 143 -1.43 15.68 14.75
C SER A 143 -2.68 15.32 13.94
N ALA A 144 -3.85 15.62 14.48
CA ALA A 144 -5.11 15.60 13.75
C ALA A 144 -5.77 16.98 13.83
N CYS A 145 -6.38 17.43 12.74
CA CYS A 145 -7.10 18.69 12.68
C CYS A 145 -8.54 18.43 12.22
N PHE A 146 -9.50 19.01 12.94
CA PHE A 146 -10.92 18.90 12.65
C PHE A 146 -11.46 20.29 12.34
N CYS A 147 -12.14 20.42 11.20
CA CYS A 147 -12.86 21.64 10.85
C CYS A 147 -14.36 21.37 10.81
N HIS A 148 -15.16 22.44 10.72
CA HIS A 148 -16.62 22.34 10.69
C HIS A 148 -17.12 21.39 9.60
N SER A 149 -16.48 21.37 8.42
CA SER A 149 -16.80 20.41 7.36
C SER A 149 -16.49 18.96 7.73
N SER A 150 -15.45 18.69 8.53
CA SER A 150 -15.17 17.35 9.05
C SER A 150 -16.32 16.84 9.92
N LEU A 151 -16.87 17.71 10.78
CA LEU A 151 -18.02 17.36 11.63
C LEU A 151 -19.29 17.14 10.83
N ILE A 152 -19.56 17.99 9.82
CA ILE A 152 -20.70 17.80 8.91
C ILE A 152 -20.60 16.46 8.17
N ASN A 153 -19.42 16.12 7.66
CA ASN A 153 -19.21 14.86 6.95
C ASN A 153 -19.38 13.66 7.88
N CYS A 154 -18.84 13.73 9.10
CA CYS A 154 -19.05 12.71 10.13
C CYS A 154 -20.53 12.52 10.46
N TYR A 155 -21.29 13.61 10.63
CA TYR A 155 -22.74 13.53 10.85
C TYR A 155 -23.47 12.83 9.69
N LYS A 156 -23.12 13.17 8.44
CA LYS A 156 -23.71 12.53 7.25
C LYS A 156 -23.39 11.05 7.17
N GLU A 157 -22.15 10.66 7.48
CA GLU A 157 -21.74 9.25 7.52
C GLU A 157 -22.48 8.48 8.62
N LEU A 158 -22.63 9.06 9.82
CA LEU A 158 -23.39 8.46 10.91
C LEU A 158 -24.89 8.30 10.58
N ASP A 159 -25.51 9.30 9.94
CA ASP A 159 -26.90 9.24 9.48
C ASP A 159 -27.09 8.14 8.41
N GLN A 160 -26.12 7.97 7.50
CA GLN A 160 -26.13 6.86 6.54
C GLN A 160 -26.06 5.49 7.23
N ILE A 161 -25.16 5.33 8.19
CA ILE A 161 -25.02 4.08 8.96
C ILE A 161 -26.31 3.80 9.76
N SER A 162 -26.87 4.80 10.43
CA SER A 162 -28.11 4.66 11.20
C SER A 162 -29.27 4.17 10.33
N ARG A 163 -29.42 4.71 9.11
CA ARG A 163 -30.43 4.23 8.15
C ARG A 163 -30.18 2.81 7.70
N PHE A 164 -28.92 2.42 7.52
CA PHE A 164 -28.56 1.07 7.11
C PHE A 164 -28.95 0.03 8.18
N ILE A 165 -28.60 0.30 9.45
CA ILE A 165 -28.95 -0.57 10.59
C ILE A 165 -30.47 -0.70 10.74
N ASN A 166 -31.21 0.41 10.71
CA ASN A 166 -32.68 0.39 10.82
C ASN A 166 -33.35 -0.41 9.67
N ASN A 167 -32.70 -0.48 8.51
CA ASN A 167 -33.20 -1.27 7.38
C ASN A 167 -32.85 -2.76 7.51
N GLU A 168 -31.69 -3.11 8.07
CA GLU A 168 -31.33 -4.50 8.39
C GLU A 168 -32.23 -5.08 9.47
N GLU A 169 -32.48 -4.36 10.57
CA GLU A 169 -33.42 -4.79 11.63
C GLU A 169 -34.83 -5.02 11.07
N LYS A 170 -35.27 -4.16 10.14
CA LYS A 170 -36.54 -4.35 9.42
C LYS A 170 -36.54 -5.58 8.52
N MET A 171 -35.44 -5.90 7.84
CA MET A 171 -35.34 -7.12 7.03
C MET A 171 -35.31 -8.38 7.89
N GLU A 172 -34.59 -8.40 9.01
CA GLU A 172 -34.60 -9.54 9.94
C GLU A 172 -35.99 -9.77 10.55
N ALA A 173 -36.68 -8.69 10.93
CA ALA A 173 -38.06 -8.78 11.42
C ALA A 173 -39.04 -9.29 10.36
N LEU A 174 -38.80 -9.04 9.07
CA LEU A 174 -39.60 -9.56 7.96
C LEU A 174 -39.31 -11.03 7.63
N HIS A 175 -38.09 -11.51 7.89
CA HIS A 175 -37.73 -12.92 7.64
C HIS A 175 -38.18 -13.87 8.76
N LEU A 176 -38.54 -13.34 9.93
CA LEU A 176 -39.05 -14.09 11.08
C LEU A 176 -40.60 -14.08 11.21
N ALA A 177 -41.29 -13.37 10.32
CA ALA A 177 -42.75 -13.28 10.24
C ALA A 177 -43.29 -14.17 9.10
#